data_AF-A0A2S4S2C5-F1
#
_entry.id   AF-A0A2S4S2C5-F1
#
_cell.length_a   1.000
_cell.length_b   1.000
_cell.length_c   1.000
_cell.angle_alpha   90.00
_cell.angle_beta   90.00
_cell.angle_gamma   90.00
#
_symmetry.space_group_name_H-M   'P 1'
#
loop_
_entity.id
_entity.type
_entity.pdbx_description
1 polymer ?
#
loop_
_entity_poly.entity_id
_entity_poly.type
_entity_poly.pdbx_seq_one_letter_code
_entity_poly.pdbx_strand_id
1 'polypeptide(L)'
;MPLKCPKCGSRNIVTETAGKIDALTHDDRFLTTSAGYISPEQLAELLKDIIRAIKRIFGFLEQRERNNAPVLVCKSCGYYERI
;
A
#
# COMPACT_ATOMS: atom_id res chain seq x y z
N MET A 1 38.52 -9.25 -5.59
CA MET A 1 38.81 -9.43 -4.15
C MET A 1 38.07 -10.66 -3.67
N PRO A 2 38.68 -11.60 -2.93
CA PRO A 2 37.96 -12.76 -2.40
C PRO A 2 36.94 -12.26 -1.38
N LEU A 3 35.67 -12.64 -1.58
CA LEU A 3 34.59 -12.31 -0.67
C LEU A 3 34.93 -12.87 0.72
N LYS A 4 34.72 -12.06 1.77
CA LYS A 4 34.90 -12.45 3.17
C LYS A 4 33.57 -12.33 3.89
N CYS A 5 33.28 -13.28 4.78
CA CYS A 5 32.06 -13.24 5.58
C CYS A 5 32.15 -12.01 6.49
N PRO A 6 31.18 -11.09 6.44
CA PRO A 6 31.24 -9.84 7.22
C PRO A 6 31.13 -10.08 8.74
N LYS A 7 30.68 -11.26 9.17
CA LYS A 7 30.54 -11.60 10.61
C LYS A 7 31.76 -12.31 11.20
N CYS A 8 32.32 -13.29 10.50
CA CYS A 8 33.41 -14.12 11.04
C CYS A 8 34.73 -14.02 10.24
N GLY A 9 34.77 -13.24 9.17
CA GLY A 9 35.96 -13.08 8.33
C GLY A 9 36.35 -14.31 7.49
N SER A 10 35.57 -15.40 7.57
CA SER A 10 35.79 -16.61 6.77
C SER A 10 35.82 -16.31 5.28
N ARG A 11 36.72 -16.97 4.56
CA ARG A 11 36.85 -16.91 3.09
C ARG A 11 36.13 -18.06 2.39
N ASN A 12 35.54 -18.98 3.14
CA ASN A 12 34.77 -20.08 2.60
C ASN A 12 33.34 -19.59 2.29
N ILE A 13 33.17 -18.92 1.15
CA ILE A 13 31.92 -18.30 0.72
C ILE A 13 31.56 -18.82 -0.65
N VAL A 14 30.30 -19.21 -0.79
CA VAL A 14 29.69 -19.56 -2.06
C VAL A 14 28.70 -18.44 -2.43
N THR A 15 28.71 -17.99 -3.68
CA THR A 15 27.80 -16.97 -4.18
C THR A 15 26.69 -17.65 -4.95
N GLU A 16 25.47 -17.62 -4.43
CA GLU A 16 24.29 -18.25 -5.04
C GLU A 16 23.09 -17.31 -4.98
N THR A 17 22.05 -17.62 -5.75
CA THR A 17 20.81 -16.84 -5.74
C THR A 17 20.01 -17.10 -4.46
N ALA A 18 19.34 -16.07 -3.94
CA ALA A 18 18.57 -16.18 -2.70
C ALA A 18 17.51 -17.31 -2.74
N GLY A 19 16.93 -17.57 -3.92
CA GLY A 19 15.98 -18.66 -4.12
C GLY A 19 16.56 -20.08 -4.05
N LYS A 20 17.89 -20.24 -4.00
CA LYS A 20 18.57 -21.54 -3.85
C LYS A 20 19.17 -21.76 -2.46
N ILE A 21 18.98 -20.81 -1.53
CA ILE A 21 19.55 -20.89 -0.19
C ILE A 21 19.09 -22.16 0.54
N ASP A 22 17.82 -22.53 0.41
CA ASP A 22 17.28 -23.74 1.04
C ASP A 22 18.04 -25.01 0.65
N ALA A 23 18.30 -25.21 -0.64
CA ALA A 23 19.09 -26.34 -1.13
C ALA A 23 20.55 -26.33 -0.64
N LEU A 24 21.09 -25.15 -0.35
CA LEU A 24 22.48 -24.97 0.12
C LEU A 24 22.62 -25.11 1.64
N THR A 25 21.63 -24.66 2.41
CA THR A 25 21.68 -24.65 3.87
C THR A 25 20.92 -25.81 4.52
N HIS A 26 20.06 -26.49 3.75
CA HIS A 26 19.11 -27.49 4.27
C HIS A 26 18.33 -26.93 5.47
N ASP A 27 17.95 -25.65 5.39
CA ASP A 27 17.33 -24.91 6.48
C ASP A 27 16.11 -24.16 5.94
N ASP A 28 14.96 -24.83 6.01
CA ASP A 28 13.65 -24.36 5.56
C ASP A 28 13.25 -23.02 6.20
N ARG A 29 13.90 -22.62 7.30
CA ARG A 29 13.65 -21.33 7.97
C ARG A 29 14.03 -20.14 7.09
N PHE A 30 14.91 -20.30 6.10
CA PHE A 30 15.21 -19.22 5.16
C PHE A 30 14.01 -18.83 4.29
N LEU A 31 13.12 -19.78 3.95
CA LEU A 31 11.88 -19.52 3.21
C LEU A 31 10.82 -18.84 4.08
N THR A 32 10.94 -18.92 5.41
CA THR A 32 9.96 -18.32 6.35
C THR A 32 10.17 -16.84 6.59
N THR A 33 11.29 -16.25 6.14
CA THR A 33 11.43 -14.80 6.14
C THR A 33 10.66 -14.27 4.94
N SER A 34 9.40 -13.93 5.16
CA SER A 34 8.51 -13.33 4.17
C SER A 34 9.13 -12.05 3.62
N ALA A 35 9.92 -12.17 2.55
CA ALA A 35 10.14 -11.07 1.62
C ALA A 35 8.80 -10.81 0.92
N GLY A 36 7.87 -10.18 1.65
CA GLY A 36 6.64 -9.54 1.19
C GLY A 36 5.96 -10.11 -0.06
N TYR A 37 5.78 -11.43 -0.15
CA TYR A 37 5.04 -12.01 -1.28
C TYR A 37 3.54 -11.76 -1.08
N ILE A 38 3.03 -10.73 -1.75
CA ILE A 38 1.59 -10.47 -1.87
C ILE A 38 1.10 -11.32 -3.05
N SER A 39 0.12 -12.18 -2.82
CA SER A 39 -0.46 -12.97 -3.91
C SER A 39 -1.21 -12.06 -4.89
N PRO A 40 -1.32 -12.42 -6.18
CA PRO A 40 -2.09 -11.64 -7.16
C PRO A 40 -3.53 -11.36 -6.72
N GLU A 41 -4.15 -12.30 -6.03
CA GLU A 41 -5.50 -12.18 -5.48
C GLU A 41 -5.57 -11.13 -4.36
N GLN A 42 -4.59 -11.14 -3.45
CA GLN A 42 -4.47 -10.14 -2.39
C GLN A 42 -4.20 -8.74 -2.95
N LEU A 43 -3.39 -8.63 -4.00
CA LEU A 43 -3.15 -7.36 -4.70
C LEU A 43 -4.44 -6.84 -5.34
N ALA A 44 -5.23 -7.71 -5.96
CA ALA A 44 -6.50 -7.32 -6.57
C ALA A 44 -7.51 -6.80 -5.54
N GLU A 45 -7.63 -7.45 -4.38
CA GLU A 45 -8.49 -6.97 -3.29
C GLU A 45 -8.01 -5.64 -2.71
N LEU A 46 -6.70 -5.49 -2.50
CA LEU A 46 -6.12 -4.23 -2.03
C LEU A 46 -6.41 -3.07 -2.99
N LEU A 47 -6.28 -3.30 -4.30
CA LEU A 47 -6.59 -2.29 -5.32
C LEU A 47 -8.08 -1.90 -5.31
N LYS A 48 -8.98 -2.86 -5.15
CA LYS A 48 -10.43 -2.58 -5.03
C LYS A 48 -10.73 -1.69 -3.82
N ASP A 49 -10.09 -1.97 -2.69
CA ASP A 49 -10.29 -1.20 -1.47
C ASP A 49 -9.74 0.22 -1.59
N ILE A 50 -8.57 0.39 -2.21
CA ILE A 50 -8.00 1.72 -2.51
C ILE A 50 -8.96 2.52 -3.40
N ILE A 51 -9.45 1.93 -4.49
CA ILE A 51 -10.39 2.60 -5.40
C ILE A 51 -11.69 2.98 -4.68
N ARG A 52 -12.21 2.09 -3.82
CA ARG A 52 -13.42 2.36 -3.03
C ARG A 52 -13.21 3.53 -2.07
N ALA A 53 -12.06 3.59 -1.40
CA ALA A 53 -11.71 4.69 -0.51
C ALA A 53 -11.62 6.02 -1.27
N ILE A 54 -10.94 6.04 -2.41
CA ILE A 54 -10.81 7.24 -3.26
C ILE A 54 -12.19 7.75 -3.69
N LYS A 55 -13.09 6.88 -4.18
CA LYS A 55 -14.45 7.28 -4.57
C LYS A 55 -15.23 7.92 -3.43
N ARG A 56 -15.11 7.39 -2.21
CA ARG A 56 -15.76 7.96 -1.02
C ARG A 56 -15.23 9.35 -0.70
N ILE A 57 -13.91 9.55 -0.79
CA ILE A 57 -13.28 10.86 -0.56
C ILE A 57 -13.78 11.88 -1.57
N PHE A 58 -13.79 11.55 -2.86
CA PHE A 58 -14.30 12.47 -3.89
C PHE A 58 -15.79 12.80 -3.70
N GLY A 59 -16.64 11.81 -3.41
CA GLY A 59 -18.05 12.06 -3.11
C GLY A 59 -18.25 12.97 -1.89
N PHE A 60 -17.43 12.81 -0.85
CA PHE A 60 -17.44 13.70 0.31
C PHE A 60 -17.02 15.12 -0.05
N LEU A 61 -15.97 15.29 -0.86
CA LEU A 61 -15.50 16.61 -1.30
C LEU A 61 -16.55 17.32 -2.16
N GLU A 62 -17.20 16.62 -3.10
CA GLU A 62 -18.26 17.18 -3.93
C GLU A 62 -19.47 17.64 -3.09
N GLN A 63 -19.88 16.85 -2.10
CA GLN A 63 -20.95 17.24 -1.18
C GLN A 63 -20.56 18.47 -0.35
N ARG A 64 -19.30 18.54 0.11
CA ARG A 64 -18.79 19.68 0.87
C ARG A 64 -18.80 20.95 0.01
N GLU A 65 -18.42 20.86 -1.26
CA GLU A 65 -18.53 21.98 -2.20
C GLU A 65 -19.99 22.40 -2.41
N ARG A 66 -20.90 21.45 -2.66
CA ARG A 66 -22.34 21.74 -2.80
C ARG A 66 -22.96 22.39 -1.56
N ASN A 67 -22.51 22.00 -0.36
CA ASN A 67 -22.99 22.57 0.89
C ASN A 67 -22.39 23.95 1.17
N ASN A 68 -21.22 24.26 0.61
CA ASN A 68 -20.61 25.58 0.67
C ASN A 68 -21.06 26.51 -0.47
N ALA A 69 -21.94 26.06 -1.35
CA ALA A 69 -22.48 26.88 -2.42
C ALA A 69 -23.23 28.10 -1.84
N PRO A 70 -23.06 29.29 -2.43
CA PRO A 70 -23.75 30.48 -1.96
C PRO A 70 -25.27 30.30 -2.07
N VAL A 71 -25.96 30.71 -1.02
CA VAL A 71 -27.44 30.69 -0.93
C VAL A 71 -27.94 32.12 -0.78
N LEU A 72 -28.91 32.51 -1.59
CA LEU A 72 -29.71 33.70 -1.37
C LEU A 72 -30.73 33.40 -0.28
N VAL A 73 -30.79 34.25 0.75
CA VAL A 73 -31.75 34.10 1.85
C VAL A 73 -32.49 35.43 2.02
N CYS A 74 -33.82 35.38 1.91
CA CYS A 74 -34.70 36.52 2.19
C CYS A 74 -34.85 36.70 3.71
N LYS A 75 -34.35 37.82 4.24
CA LYS A 75 -34.43 38.14 5.68
C LYS A 75 -35.84 38.48 6.17
N SER A 76 -36.79 38.76 5.28
CA SER A 76 -38.15 39.16 5.65
C SER A 76 -39.13 37.98 5.73
N CYS A 77 -39.00 36.97 4.85
CA CYS A 77 -39.90 35.81 4.82
C CYS A 77 -39.20 34.45 5.01
N GLY A 78 -37.87 34.43 5.11
CA GLY A 78 -37.10 33.19 5.32
C GLY A 78 -36.94 32.31 4.08
N TYR A 79 -37.46 32.73 2.91
CA TYR A 79 -37.24 32.02 1.65
C TYR A 79 -35.75 31.94 1.30
N TYR A 80 -35.28 30.80 0.80
CA TYR A 80 -33.91 30.65 0.33
C TYR A 80 -33.82 29.89 -0.99
N GLU A 81 -32.79 30.21 -1.79
CA GLU A 81 -32.48 29.55 -3.05
C GLU A 81 -30.95 29.40 -3.21
N ARG A 82 -30.50 28.30 -3.82
CA ARG A 82 -29.07 28.05 -4.11
C ARG A 82 -28.69 28.75 -5.42
N ILE A 83 -27.55 29.45 -5.43
CA ILE A 83 -26.98 30.10 -6.63
C ILE A 83 -26.01 29.13 -7.32
#